data_AF-A0A968UHA3-F1
#
_entry.id   AF-A0A968UHA3-F1
#
_cell.length_a   1.000
_cell.length_b   1.000
_cell.length_c   1.000
_cell.angle_alpha   90.00
_cell.angle_beta   90.00
_cell.angle_gamma   90.00
#
_symmetry.space_group_name_H-M   'P 1'
#
loop_
_entity.id
_entity.type
_entity.pdbx_description
1 polymer ?
#
loop_
_entity_poly.entity_id
_entity_poly.type
_entity_poly.pdbx_seq_one_letter_code
_entity_poly.pdbx_strand_id
1 'polypeptide(L)' 'MQTIEASVVDSNHLKLSNPIPMQPGSKIRIMFIAPENTERESWAALSLKGLESAYGEDEPEYSIDLIKESNPEFAL' A
#
# COMPACT_ATOMS: atom_id res chain seq x y z
N MET A 1 9.54 0.66 -14.89
CA MET A 1 10.32 -0.09 -13.90
C MET A 1 11.04 -1.19 -14.64
N GLN A 2 12.36 -1.29 -14.53
CA GLN A 2 13.15 -2.32 -15.24
C GLN A 2 13.58 -3.39 -14.24
N THR A 3 13.28 -4.65 -14.54
CA THR A 3 13.79 -5.79 -13.79
C THR A 3 15.19 -6.12 -14.30
N ILE A 4 16.14 -6.26 -13.37
CA ILE A 4 17.52 -6.66 -13.67
C ILE A 4 17.77 -7.99 -12.99
N GLU A 5 18.25 -8.97 -13.75
CA GLU A 5 18.65 -10.27 -13.20
C GLU A 5 20.08 -10.19 -12.66
N ALA A 6 20.25 -10.61 -11.41
CA ALA A 6 21.54 -10.67 -10.74
C ALA A 6 21.53 -11.77 -9.68
N SER A 7 22.71 -12.28 -9.33
CA SER A 7 22.91 -13.13 -8.17
C SER A 7 23.58 -12.37 -7.03
N VAL A 8 23.22 -12.71 -5.79
CA VAL A 8 23.89 -12.21 -4.59
C VAL A 8 25.22 -12.93 -4.44
N VAL A 9 26.32 -12.18 -4.44
CA VAL A 9 27.66 -12.73 -4.21
C VAL A 9 27.97 -12.73 -2.73
N ASP A 10 27.67 -11.62 -2.05
CA ASP A 10 27.77 -11.43 -0.61
C ASP A 10 26.81 -10.30 -0.17
N SER A 11 26.90 -9.85 1.09
CA SER A 11 26.01 -8.82 1.64
C SER A 11 26.09 -7.46 0.95
N ASN A 12 27.17 -7.19 0.20
CA ASN A 12 27.49 -5.89 -0.37
C ASN A 12 27.61 -5.92 -1.91
N HIS A 13 27.58 -7.10 -2.54
CA HIS A 13 27.83 -7.25 -3.96
C HIS A 13 26.77 -8.09 -4.68
N LEU A 14 26.27 -7.54 -5.80
CA LEU A 14 25.45 -8.25 -6.77
C LEU A 14 26.25 -8.49 -8.05
N LYS A 15 26.14 -9.68 -8.64
CA LYS A 15 26.69 -9.99 -9.96
C LYS A 15 25.57 -9.98 -10.99
N LEU A 16 25.63 -9.03 -11.91
CA LEU A 16 24.65 -8.92 -13.00
C LEU A 16 24.76 -10.13 -13.94
N SER A 17 23.61 -10.70 -14.32
CA SER A 17 23.54 -11.75 -15.34
C SER A 17 23.85 -11.19 -16.73
N ASN A 18 23.47 -9.94 -16.99
CA ASN A 18 23.68 -9.22 -18.25
C ASN A 18 24.15 -7.77 -17.98
N PRO A 19 24.94 -7.16 -18.89
CA PRO A 19 25.29 -5.76 -18.79
C PRO A 19 24.05 -4.86 -18.78
N ILE A 20 24.10 -3.79 -17.99
CA ILE A 20 23.09 -2.74 -17.97
C ILE A 20 23.61 -1.48 -18.68
N PRO A 21 22.75 -0.69 -19.34
CA PRO A 21 23.16 0.50 -20.08
C PRO A 21 23.42 1.69 -19.14
N MET A 22 24.33 1.53 -18.18
CA MET A 22 24.66 2.53 -17.18
C MET A 22 26.17 2.73 -17.09
N GLN A 23 26.61 3.96 -16.84
CA GLN A 23 28.02 4.28 -16.67
C GLN A 23 28.51 3.92 -15.26
N PRO A 24 29.80 3.57 -15.08
CA PRO A 24 30.39 3.39 -13.76
C PRO A 24 30.14 4.60 -12.84
N GLY A 25 29.77 4.35 -11.58
CA GLY A 25 29.45 5.39 -10.59
C GLY A 25 28.00 5.87 -10.58
N SER A 26 27.16 5.39 -11.52
CA SER A 26 25.73 5.67 -11.51
C SER A 26 25.05 5.11 -10.25
N LYS A 27 24.13 5.87 -9.65
CA LYS A 27 23.36 5.42 -8.47
C LYS A 27 22.14 4.61 -8.90
N ILE A 28 21.90 3.49 -8.24
CA ILE A 28 20.70 2.66 -8.42
C ILE A 28 19.92 2.56 -7.11
N ARG A 29 18.61 2.33 -7.20
CA ARG A 29 17.75 1.99 -6.07
C ARG A 29 17.36 0.53 -6.21
N ILE A 30 17.61 -0.26 -5.17
CA ILE A 30 17.23 -1.67 -5.11
C ILE A 30 15.92 -1.76 -4.31
N MET A 31 14.98 -2.56 -4.80
CA MET A 31 13.74 -2.87 -4.11
C MET A 31 13.68 -4.37 -3.87
N PHE A 32 13.36 -4.76 -2.64
CA PHE A 32 13.03 -6.14 -2.32
C PHE A 32 11.55 -6.34 -2.55
N ILE A 33 11.21 -7.31 -3.40
CA ILE A 33 9.84 -7.81 -3.50
C ILE A 33 9.68 -8.78 -2.34
N ALA A 34 8.91 -8.40 -1.33
CA ALA A 34 8.55 -9.33 -0.27
C ALA A 34 7.83 -10.53 -0.90
N PRO A 35 8.02 -11.76 -0.37
CA PRO A 35 7.18 -12.88 -0.77
C PRO A 35 5.71 -12.50 -0.57
N GLU A 36 4.81 -13.13 -1.33
CA GLU A 36 3.37 -12.96 -1.13
C GLU A 36 3.05 -13.11 0.36
N ASN A 37 2.58 -12.01 0.94
CA ASN A 37 2.19 -11.97 2.34
C ASN A 37 0.68 -12.21 2.37
N THR A 38 0.32 -13.49 2.47
CA THR A 38 -1.07 -13.94 2.54
C THR A 38 -1.86 -13.30 3.69
N GLU A 39 -1.18 -12.92 4.76
CA GLU A 39 -1.77 -12.16 5.87
C GLU A 39 -2.16 -10.74 5.42
N ARG A 40 -1.28 -10.05 4.70
CA ARG A 40 -1.56 -8.71 4.16
C ARG A 40 -2.74 -8.73 3.20
N GLU A 41 -2.84 -9.74 2.35
CA GLU A 41 -3.99 -9.90 1.44
C GLU A 41 -5.28 -10.14 2.22
N SER A 42 -5.22 -10.98 3.27
CA SER A 42 -6.35 -11.22 4.16
C SER A 42 -6.81 -9.95 4.86
N TRP A 43 -5.88 -9.13 5.37
CA TRP A 43 -6.17 -7.83 5.96
C TRP A 43 -6.74 -6.83 4.95
N ALA A 44 -6.23 -6.81 3.72
CA ALA A 44 -6.75 -5.96 2.66
C ALA A 44 -8.18 -6.35 2.29
N ALA A 45 -8.46 -7.65 2.15
CA ALA A 45 -9.80 -8.16 1.86
C ALA A 45 -10.79 -7.85 3.00
N LEU A 46 -10.38 -8.02 4.26
CA LEU A 46 -11.21 -7.64 5.41
C LEU A 46 -11.53 -6.14 5.41
N SER A 47 -10.53 -5.30 5.15
CA SER A 47 -10.69 -3.85 5.11
C SER A 47 -11.65 -3.42 4.00
N LEU A 48 -11.52 -4.02 2.81
CA LEU A 48 -12.40 -3.75 1.67
C LEU A 48 -13.85 -4.11 2.01
N LYS A 49 -14.08 -5.29 2.59
CA LYS A 49 -15.42 -5.74 3.00
C LYS A 49 -16.03 -4.81 4.06
N GLY A 50 -15.23 -4.34 5.01
CA GLY A 50 -15.68 -3.37 6.01
C GLY A 50 -16.11 -2.05 5.38
N LEU A 51 -15.37 -1.58 4.38
CA LEU A 51 -15.70 -0.37 3.64
C LEU A 51 -17.00 -0.50 2.84
N GLU A 52 -17.15 -1.61 2.11
CA GLU A 52 -18.38 -1.92 1.36
C GLU A 52 -19.60 -1.97 2.28
N SER A 53 -19.45 -2.54 3.49
CA SER A 53 -20.54 -2.60 4.47
C SER A 53 -20.87 -1.25 5.10
N ALA A 54 -19.91 -0.35 5.26
CA ALA A 54 -20.12 0.95 5.90
C ALA A 54 -20.85 1.94 4.98
N TYR A 55 -20.66 1.82 3.67
CA TYR A 55 -21.21 2.69 2.63
C TYR A 55 -22.13 1.94 1.66
N GLY A 56 -22.80 0.89 2.14
CA GLY A 56 -23.75 0.11 1.37
C GLY A 56 -25.17 0.67 1.43
N GLU A 57 -26.11 0.00 0.77
CA GLU A 57 -27.53 0.40 0.75
C GLU A 57 -28.20 0.44 2.14
N ASP A 58 -27.62 -0.28 3.12
CA ASP A 58 -28.08 -0.31 4.52
C ASP A 58 -27.48 0.84 5.37
N GLU A 59 -26.84 1.84 4.76
CA GLU A 59 -26.32 3.02 5.46
C GLU A 59 -27.48 3.77 6.16
N PRO A 60 -27.40 4.01 7.48
CA PRO A 60 -28.43 4.74 8.19
C PRO A 60 -28.40 6.23 7.83
N GLU A 61 -29.58 6.83 7.68
CA GLU A 61 -29.69 8.28 7.49
C GLU A 61 -29.24 9.02 8.77
N TYR A 62 -28.22 9.87 8.64
CA TYR A 62 -27.68 10.67 9.74
C TYR A 62 -28.33 12.06 9.75
N SER A 63 -29.61 12.13 10.10
CA SER A 63 -30.35 13.40 10.16
C SER A 63 -29.89 14.30 11.32
N ILE A 64 -30.16 15.61 11.20
CA ILE A 64 -29.86 16.59 12.24
C ILE A 64 -30.59 16.31 13.57
N ASP A 65 -31.72 15.61 13.51
CA ASP A 65 -32.52 15.23 14.67
C ASP A 65 -31.82 14.17 15.55
N LEU A 66 -30.79 13.49 15.02
CA LEU A 66 -29.98 12.51 15.77
C LEU A 66 -28.86 13.16 16.60
N ILE A 67 -28.68 14.48 16.50
CA ILE A 67 -27.68 15.22 17.27
C ILE A 67 -28.07 15.22 18.75
N LYS A 68 -27.23 14.63 19.60
CA LYS A 68 -27.42 14.60 21.06
C LYS A 68 -27.07 15.92 21.74
N GLU A 69 -26.03 16.59 21.25
CA GLU A 69 -25.57 17.88 21.76
C GLU A 69 -25.06 18.71 20.57
N SER A 70 -25.57 19.93 20.44
CA SER A 70 -25.18 20.82 19.35
C SER A 70 -23.78 21.38 19.59
N ASN A 71 -22.90 21.25 18.59
CA ASN A 71 -21.59 21.88 18.62
C ASN A 71 -21.69 23.31 18.06
N PRO A 72 -21.53 24.37 18.88
CA PRO A 72 -21.67 25.76 18.44
C PRO A 72 -20.57 26.21 17.46
N GLU A 73 -19.44 25.49 17.38
CA GLU A 73 -18.37 25.79 16.40
C GLU A 73 -18.71 25.33 14.98
N PHE A 74 -19.70 24.43 14.84
CA PHE A 74 -20.11 23.82 13.56
C PHE A 74 -21.62 23.93 13.30
N ALA A 75 -22.30 24.85 13.99
CA ALA A 75 -23.70 25.14 13.71
C ALA A 75 -23.84 25.74 12.29
N LEU A 76 -24.65 25.10 11.44
CA LEU A 76 -25.04 25.59 10.11
C LEU A 76 -25.92 26.85 10.21
#